data_AF-A0A529WZY2-F1
#
_entry.id   AF-A0A529WZY2-F1
#
_cell.length_a   1.000
_cell.length_b   1.000
_cell.length_c   1.000
_cell.angle_alpha   90.00
_cell.angle_beta   90.00
_cell.angle_gamma   90.00
#
_symmetry.space_group_name_H-M   'P 1'
#
loop_
_entity.id
_entity.type
_entity.pdbx_description
1 polymer ?
#
loop_
_entity_poly.entity_id
_entity_poly.type
_entity_poly.pdbx_seq_one_letter_code
_entity_poly.pdbx_strand_id
1 'polypeptide(L)'
;MEFIAQNMAPIMFASLIIFLLIGYPVAFSLAANGLLFFFIGVLVSPYSGGSINLAWPLLHALPDNFYGTRVMSNDTLLAIPFFTFMGIVLERSGMAEDLLDTIGQLFGPIRGGLA
;
A
#
# COMPACT_ATOMS: atom_id res chain seq x y z
N MET A 1 -0.56 -15.40 29.79
CA MET A 1 -1.31 -14.34 29.07
C MET A 1 -0.58 -13.00 29.11
N GLU A 2 0.04 -12.62 30.23
CA GLU A 2 0.81 -11.38 30.37
C GLU A 2 2.07 -11.32 29.47
N PHE A 3 2.81 -12.43 29.32
CA PHE A 3 3.97 -12.52 28.42
C PHE A 3 3.64 -12.29 26.94
N ILE A 4 2.47 -12.78 26.49
CA ILE A 4 1.98 -12.57 25.11
C ILE A 4 1.56 -11.12 24.91
N ALA A 5 0.92 -10.52 25.93
CA ALA A 5 0.55 -9.11 25.90
C ALA A 5 1.77 -8.20 25.81
N GLN A 6 2.82 -8.45 26.60
CA GLN A 6 4.05 -7.67 26.57
C GLN A 6 4.85 -7.82 25.26
N ASN A 7 4.83 -9.01 24.64
CA ASN A 7 5.61 -9.30 23.43
C ASN A 7 4.75 -9.34 22.15
N MET A 8 3.59 -8.70 22.13
CA MET A 8 2.67 -8.79 21.01
C MET A 8 3.26 -8.24 19.70
N ALA A 9 4.00 -7.13 19.76
CA ALA A 9 4.61 -6.49 18.59
C ALA A 9 5.65 -7.38 17.87
N PRO A 10 6.67 -7.95 18.54
CA PRO A 10 7.62 -8.85 17.87
C PRO A 10 6.95 -10.14 17.38
N ILE A 11 5.92 -10.64 18.09
CA ILE A 11 5.17 -11.82 17.64
C ILE A 11 4.39 -11.51 16.34
N MET A 12 3.72 -10.35 16.25
CA MET A 12 3.05 -9.88 15.04
C MET A 12 3.98 -9.73 13.84
N PHE A 13 5.21 -9.30 14.10
CA PHE A 13 6.21 -9.12 13.06
C PHE A 13 6.76 -10.46 12.56
N ALA A 14 7.09 -11.37 13.48
CA ALA A 14 7.55 -12.70 13.13
C ALA A 14 6.49 -13.52 12.38
N SER A 15 5.22 -13.42 12.79
CA SER A 15 4.11 -14.07 12.08
C SER A 15 3.94 -13.51 10.67
N LEU A 16 4.07 -12.20 10.47
CA LEU A 16 4.01 -11.59 9.14
C LEU A 16 5.11 -12.16 8.24
N ILE A 17 6.35 -12.29 8.73
CA ILE A 17 7.45 -12.89 7.96
C ILE A 17 7.08 -14.30 7.50
N ILE A 18 6.54 -15.12 8.40
CA ILE A 18 6.10 -16.49 8.05
C ILE A 18 5.03 -16.46 6.96
N PHE A 19 4.03 -15.58 7.07
CA PHE A 19 2.99 -15.42 6.05
C PHE A 19 3.56 -14.98 4.69
N LEU A 20 4.57 -14.14 4.68
CA LEU A 20 5.25 -13.71 3.44
C LEU A 20 6.08 -14.83 2.83
N LEU A 21 6.74 -15.67 3.64
CA LEU A 21 7.53 -16.81 3.15
C LEU A 21 6.68 -17.90 2.49
N ILE A 22 5.40 -18.01 2.86
CA ILE A 22 4.45 -18.94 2.20
C ILE A 22 4.14 -18.49 0.76
N GLY A 23 4.46 -17.25 0.38
CA GLY A 23 4.30 -16.74 -0.99
C GLY A 23 2.90 -16.18 -1.30
N TYR A 24 2.06 -15.94 -0.28
CA TYR A 24 0.79 -15.25 -0.46
C TYR A 24 1.01 -13.76 -0.81
N PRO A 25 0.14 -13.14 -1.63
CA PRO A 25 0.27 -11.73 -1.99
C PRO A 25 0.33 -10.84 -0.74
N VAL A 26 1.32 -9.94 -0.72
CA VAL A 26 1.69 -9.13 0.45
C VAL A 26 0.50 -8.38 1.07
N ALA A 27 -0.40 -7.85 0.23
CA ALA A 27 -1.57 -7.12 0.69
C ALA A 27 -2.51 -7.97 1.56
N PHE A 28 -2.77 -9.23 1.16
CA PHE A 28 -3.63 -10.13 1.93
C PHE A 28 -2.94 -10.63 3.20
N SER A 29 -1.63 -10.89 3.13
CA SER A 29 -0.83 -11.28 4.30
C SER A 29 -0.82 -10.19 5.37
N LEU A 30 -0.63 -8.92 4.98
CA LEU A 30 -0.70 -7.77 5.90
C LEU A 30 -2.10 -7.60 6.51
N ALA A 31 -3.15 -7.69 5.69
CA ALA A 31 -4.53 -7.54 6.16
C ALA A 31 -4.93 -8.66 7.13
N ALA A 32 -4.66 -9.92 6.78
CA ALA A 32 -4.98 -11.08 7.62
C ALA A 32 -4.20 -11.05 8.93
N ASN A 33 -2.89 -10.79 8.89
CA ASN A 33 -2.07 -10.70 10.10
C ASN A 33 -2.53 -9.54 11.00
N GLY A 34 -2.83 -8.38 10.43
CA GLY A 34 -3.35 -7.23 11.18
C GLY A 34 -4.69 -7.54 11.87
N LEU A 35 -5.64 -8.15 11.15
CA LEU A 35 -6.96 -8.50 11.70
C LEU A 35 -6.89 -9.63 12.74
N LEU A 36 -6.06 -10.65 12.49
CA LEU A 36 -5.87 -11.77 13.40
C LEU A 36 -5.33 -11.28 14.75
N PHE A 37 -4.28 -10.45 14.74
CA PHE A 37 -3.71 -9.91 15.96
C PHE A 37 -4.55 -8.81 16.59
N PHE A 38 -5.38 -8.09 15.83
CA PHE A 38 -6.41 -7.24 16.42
C PHE A 38 -7.39 -8.06 17.24
N PHE A 39 -7.90 -9.17 16.69
CA PHE A 39 -8.81 -10.07 17.40
C PHE A 39 -8.18 -10.64 18.67
N ILE A 40 -6.95 -11.18 18.57
CA ILE A 40 -6.20 -11.66 19.75
C ILE A 40 -5.95 -10.53 20.75
N GLY A 41 -5.58 -9.34 20.28
CA GLY A 41 -5.32 -8.18 21.12
C GLY A 41 -6.54 -7.71 21.90
N VAL A 42 -7.74 -7.75 21.31
CA VAL A 42 -9.00 -7.44 22.02
C VAL A 42 -9.28 -8.48 23.11
N LEU A 43 -9.03 -9.77 22.86
CA LEU A 43 -9.23 -10.84 23.86
C LEU A 43 -8.23 -10.74 25.02
N VAL A 44 -6.99 -10.33 24.74
CA VAL A 44 -5.91 -10.24 25.73
C VAL A 44 -5.91 -8.89 26.47
N SER A 45 -6.53 -7.85 25.91
CA SER A 45 -6.59 -6.50 26.47
C SER A 45 -7.02 -6.42 27.95
N PRO A 46 -8.06 -7.15 28.42
CA PRO A 46 -8.45 -7.13 29.84
C PRO A 46 -7.39 -7.68 30.80
N TYR A 47 -6.50 -8.55 30.30
CA TYR A 47 -5.46 -9.23 31.07
C TYR A 47 -4.09 -8.54 30.98
N SER A 48 -4.00 -7.44 30.24
CA SER A 48 -2.74 -6.76 29.89
C SER A 48 -2.32 -5.66 30.88
N GLY A 49 -3.06 -5.43 31.97
CA GLY A 49 -2.72 -4.41 32.98
C GLY A 49 -2.65 -2.98 32.43
N GLY A 50 -3.33 -2.69 31.30
CA GLY A 50 -3.35 -1.36 30.67
C GLY A 50 -2.30 -1.12 29.58
N SER A 51 -1.42 -2.08 29.28
CA SER A 51 -0.42 -1.94 28.20
C SER A 51 -1.03 -1.99 26.79
N ILE A 52 -2.21 -2.61 26.62
CA ILE A 52 -2.92 -2.73 25.34
C ILE A 52 -4.37 -2.30 25.55
N ASN A 53 -4.78 -1.21 24.89
CA ASN A 53 -6.14 -0.68 24.92
C ASN A 53 -6.84 -0.93 23.58
N LEU A 54 -7.11 -2.20 23.27
CA LEU A 54 -7.83 -2.61 22.06
C LEU A 54 -9.28 -2.94 22.41
N ALA A 55 -10.21 -2.35 21.67
CA ALA A 55 -11.65 -2.55 21.84
C ALA A 55 -12.34 -2.74 20.49
N TRP A 56 -13.44 -3.49 20.48
CA TRP A 56 -14.25 -3.75 19.28
C TRP A 56 -14.61 -2.51 18.46
N PRO A 57 -14.97 -1.35 19.06
CA PRO A 57 -15.30 -0.15 18.29
C PRO A 57 -14.14 0.40 17.44
N LEU A 58 -12.88 0.10 17.77
CA LEU A 58 -11.72 0.54 16.97
C LEU A 58 -11.68 -0.10 15.59
N LEU A 59 -12.41 -1.19 15.37
CA LEU A 59 -12.48 -1.81 14.05
C LEU A 59 -13.18 -0.89 13.03
N HIS A 60 -14.10 -0.02 13.46
CA HIS A 60 -14.73 0.99 12.59
C HIS A 60 -13.74 2.02 12.06
N ALA A 61 -12.59 2.20 12.74
CA ALA A 61 -11.54 3.04 12.20
C ALA A 61 -10.97 2.49 10.88
N LEU A 62 -11.06 1.18 10.60
CA LEU A 62 -10.54 0.62 9.34
C LEU A 62 -11.29 1.18 8.11
N PRO A 63 -12.64 1.08 8.02
CA PRO A 63 -13.42 1.77 6.98
C PRO A 63 -13.15 3.28 6.92
N ASP A 64 -13.17 3.96 8.07
CA ASP A 64 -12.99 5.41 8.12
C ASP A 64 -11.62 5.84 7.59
N ASN A 65 -10.58 5.06 7.86
CA ASN A 65 -9.25 5.34 7.31
C ASN A 65 -9.17 5.10 5.81
N PHE A 66 -9.85 4.07 5.31
CA PHE A 66 -9.83 3.73 3.90
C PHE A 66 -10.65 4.72 3.06
N TYR A 67 -11.88 4.99 3.48
CA TYR A 67 -12.84 5.83 2.74
C TYR A 67 -12.85 7.30 3.19
N GLY A 68 -12.57 7.57 4.46
CA GLY A 68 -12.85 8.88 5.06
C GLY A 68 -11.72 9.91 4.95
N THR A 69 -10.44 9.53 4.81
CA THR A 69 -9.37 10.57 4.73
C THR A 69 -8.00 10.12 4.18
N ARG A 70 -7.59 8.84 4.23
CA ARG A 70 -6.17 8.50 3.96
C ARG A 70 -5.87 7.92 2.59
N VAL A 71 -6.78 7.16 2.00
CA VAL A 71 -6.51 6.44 0.73
C VAL A 71 -7.30 7.06 -0.42
N MET A 72 -8.62 7.18 -0.29
CA MET A 72 -9.46 7.67 -1.38
C MET A 72 -9.33 9.17 -1.64
N SER A 73 -9.03 9.97 -0.60
CA SER A 73 -8.81 11.42 -0.72
C SER A 73 -7.32 11.80 -0.81
N ASN A 74 -6.46 10.86 -1.18
CA ASN A 74 -5.02 11.10 -1.23
C ASN A 74 -4.59 11.57 -2.63
N ASP A 75 -4.17 12.84 -2.71
CA ASP A 75 -3.74 13.46 -3.97
C ASP A 75 -2.55 12.74 -4.63
N THR A 76 -1.68 12.11 -3.83
CA THR A 76 -0.54 11.33 -4.37
C THR A 76 -1.03 10.06 -5.06
N LEU A 77 -2.03 9.38 -4.50
CA LEU A 77 -2.62 8.19 -5.11
C LEU A 77 -3.46 8.55 -6.34
N LEU A 78 -4.05 9.75 -6.36
CA LEU A 78 -4.77 10.32 -7.50
C LEU A 78 -3.83 10.54 -8.71
N ALA A 79 -2.52 10.72 -8.50
CA ALA A 79 -1.55 10.78 -9.59
C ALA A 79 -1.52 9.49 -10.44
N ILE A 80 -1.83 8.31 -9.89
CA ILE A 80 -1.79 7.03 -10.61
C ILE A 80 -2.81 6.98 -11.76
N PRO A 81 -4.13 7.21 -11.54
CA PRO A 81 -5.11 7.21 -12.62
C PRO A 81 -4.88 8.37 -13.59
N PHE A 82 -4.44 9.55 -13.13
CA PHE A 82 -4.15 10.66 -14.02
C PHE A 82 -2.93 10.43 -14.90
N PHE A 83 -1.87 9.82 -14.36
CA PHE A 83 -0.72 9.42 -15.16
C PHE A 83 -1.13 8.40 -16.23
N THR A 84 -1.92 7.39 -15.85
CA THR A 84 -2.44 6.39 -16.79
C THR A 84 -3.33 7.04 -17.86
N PHE A 85 -4.22 7.97 -17.46
CA PHE A 85 -5.08 8.70 -18.38
C PHE A 85 -4.28 9.55 -19.37
N MET A 86 -3.31 10.32 -18.87
CA MET A 86 -2.39 11.10 -19.70
C MET A 86 -1.66 10.21 -20.70
N GLY A 87 -1.14 9.06 -20.26
CA GLY A 87 -0.47 8.10 -21.13
C GLY A 87 -1.37 7.62 -22.28
N ILE A 88 -2.61 7.23 -21.97
CA ILE A 88 -3.59 6.78 -22.97
C ILE A 88 -3.97 7.91 -23.94
N VAL A 89 -4.12 9.14 -23.45
CA VAL A 89 -4.43 10.31 -24.29
C VAL A 89 -3.27 10.62 -25.24
N LEU A 90 -2.02 10.58 -24.76
CA LEU A 90 -0.84 10.80 -25.60
C LEU A 90 -0.66 9.70 -26.65
N GLU A 91 -0.92 8.43 -26.28
CA GLU A 91 -0.89 7.30 -27.22
C GLU A 91 -1.96 7.47 -28.32
N ARG A 92 -3.19 7.78 -27.95
CA ARG A 92 -4.30 7.88 -28.91
C ARG A 92 -4.30 9.14 -29.76
N SER A 93 -3.63 10.20 -29.31
CA SER A 93 -3.52 11.45 -30.07
C SER A 93 -2.40 11.45 -31.11
N GLY A 94 -1.55 10.41 -31.16
CA GLY A 94 -0.37 10.36 -32.03
C GLY A 94 0.74 11.33 -31.60
N MET A 95 0.47 12.19 -30.60
CA MET A 95 1.40 13.19 -30.11
C MET A 95 2.67 12.56 -29.52
N ALA A 96 2.57 11.34 -28.97
CA ALA A 96 3.73 10.60 -28.50
C ALA A 96 4.73 10.27 -29.64
N GLU A 97 4.22 9.94 -30.83
CA GLU A 97 5.04 9.63 -32.01
C GLU A 97 5.67 10.90 -32.59
N ASP A 98 4.86 11.96 -32.77
CA ASP A 98 5.34 13.27 -33.25
C ASP A 98 6.44 13.87 -32.34
N LEU A 99 6.30 13.70 -31.02
CA LEU A 99 7.30 14.14 -30.05
C LEU A 99 8.60 13.32 -30.14
N LEU A 100 8.51 12.01 -30.35
CA LEU A 100 9.68 11.14 -30.53
C LEU A 100 10.45 11.49 -31.81
N ASP A 101 9.74 11.72 -32.92
CA ASP A 101 10.35 12.14 -34.19
C ASP A 101 11.05 13.51 -34.06
N THR A 102 10.40 14.46 -33.39
CA THR A 102 10.97 15.81 -33.17
C THR A 102 12.21 15.76 -32.28
N ILE A 103 12.21 14.96 -31.21
CA ILE A 103 13.38 14.75 -30.35
C ILE A 103 14.51 14.08 -31.13
N GLY A 104 14.19 13.09 -31.95
CA GLY A 104 15.15 12.44 -32.82
C GLY A 104 15.79 13.39 -33.83
N GLN A 105 15.01 14.31 -34.41
CA GLN A 105 15.52 15.37 -35.27
C GLN A 105 16.38 16.38 -34.50
N LEU A 106 16.00 16.73 -33.27
CA LEU A 106 16.74 17.65 -32.40
C LEU A 106 18.11 17.10 -31.98
N PHE A 107 18.20 15.79 -31.69
CA PHE A 107 19.46 15.12 -31.33
C PHE A 107 20.15 14.43 -32.52
N GLY A 108 19.58 14.51 -33.73
CA GLY A 108 20.09 13.91 -34.97
C GLY A 108 21.54 14.24 -35.35
N PRO A 109 22.14 15.40 -35.00
CA PRO A 109 23.56 15.66 -35.25
C PRO A 109 24.49 14.79 -34.39
N ILE A 110 23.99 14.17 -33.31
CA ILE A 110 24.75 13.31 -32.40
C ILE A 110 24.61 11.87 -32.89
N ARG A 111 25.74 11.21 -33.14
CA ARG A 111 25.80 9.81 -33.60
C ARG A 111 25.08 8.90 -32.59
N GLY A 112 23.90 8.40 -32.99
CA GLY A 112 22.99 7.59 -32.14
C GLY A 112 21.56 8.15 -32.02
N GLY A 113 21.27 9.32 -32.63
CA GLY A 113 20.02 10.06 -32.42
C GLY A 113 18.74 9.49 -33.02
N LEU A 114 18.79 8.70 -34.10
CA LEU A 114 17.63 8.02 -34.70
C LEU A 114 18.11 6.81 -35.53
N ALA A 115 17.54 5.65 -35.27
CA ALA A 115 17.36 4.60 -36.27
C ALA A 115 15.89 4.59 -36.66
#